data_AF-A0A2H0QL13-F1
#
_entry.id   AF-A0A2H0QL13-F1
#
_cell.length_a   1.000
_cell.length_b   1.000
_cell.length_c   1.000
_cell.angle_alpha   90.00
_cell.angle_beta   90.00
_cell.angle_gamma   90.00
#
_symmetry.space_group_name_H-M   'P 1'
#
loop_
_entity.id
_entity.type
_entity.pdbx_description
1 polymer ?
#
loop_
_entity_poly.entity_id
_entity_poly.type
_entity_poly.pdbx_seq_one_letter_code
_entity_poly.pdbx_strand_id
1 'polypeptide(L)'
;MTTWRFHSFERFTLPFLEPQKILQQTLTHKRGSYLLLQNDDGQMIKGEVPCLPGFLPLDLDQVENQIQETLSQPFKLNQDWDWKRPFWGHDIQKPSSTQALFAIESALFSLIATDKELSVKRTRLVTNTKALSTISDLSQASFIKLKINRLPIDQEIEQVLTCIRKYPLLKWRLDANLSLTYDQLEKWWEALKSVKKVVQFFEEPNAQFKSFEEIPIARDESLNETNIAEENNYCVIKPTLHFGIVKTHQFLQQFPKRIILSSTYETTVGLSPLFHLAQLSEMAPGFDTISTLPPSQKIILSADKIILKTV
;
A
#
# COMPACT_ATOMS: atom_id res chain seq x y z
N MET A 1 1.47 34.12 -3.91
CA MET A 1 1.85 33.03 -2.98
C MET A 1 0.84 33.04 -1.86
N THR A 2 0.18 31.92 -1.61
CA THR A 2 -0.83 31.82 -0.56
C THR A 2 -0.19 31.24 0.69
N THR A 3 -0.45 31.83 1.85
CA THR A 3 0.02 31.29 3.14
C THR A 3 -0.94 30.21 3.60
N TRP A 4 -0.38 29.11 4.09
CA TRP A 4 -1.08 27.98 4.66
C TRP A 4 -0.63 27.77 6.10
N ARG A 5 -1.51 27.22 6.92
CA ARG A 5 -1.22 26.88 8.31
C ARG A 5 -1.93 25.59 8.71
N PHE A 6 -1.39 24.94 9.73
CA PHE A 6 -2.12 23.93 10.48
C PHE A 6 -3.44 24.52 11.00
N HIS A 7 -4.54 23.78 10.84
CA HIS A 7 -5.84 24.16 11.39
C HIS A 7 -6.24 23.24 12.55
N SER A 8 -6.40 21.95 12.28
CA SER A 8 -6.83 20.97 13.28
C SER A 8 -6.57 19.53 12.82
N PHE A 9 -6.81 18.59 13.74
CA PHE A 9 -7.00 17.18 13.43
C PHE A 9 -8.45 16.77 13.65
N GLU A 10 -8.98 15.95 12.75
CA GLU A 10 -10.25 15.27 12.94
C GLU A 10 -10.02 13.77 13.12
N ARG A 11 -10.04 13.30 14.36
CA ARG A 11 -9.87 11.87 14.66
C ARG A 11 -11.06 11.06 14.15
N PHE A 12 -10.79 9.88 13.63
CA PHE A 12 -11.81 8.93 13.19
C PHE A 12 -11.54 7.52 13.72
N THR A 13 -12.61 6.73 13.76
CA THR A 13 -12.57 5.30 14.04
C THR A 13 -13.58 4.62 13.13
N LEU A 14 -13.12 3.70 12.28
CA LEU A 14 -13.95 2.94 11.36
C LEU A 14 -13.88 1.45 11.75
N PRO A 15 -15.01 0.75 11.91
CA PRO A 15 -14.97 -0.69 12.15
C PRO A 15 -14.47 -1.40 10.90
N PHE A 16 -13.62 -2.41 11.06
CA PHE A 16 -13.40 -3.36 9.96
C PHE A 16 -14.66 -4.22 9.82
N LEU A 17 -15.00 -4.62 8.59
CA LEU A 17 -16.12 -5.52 8.31
C LEU A 17 -15.93 -6.88 9.00
N GLU A 18 -14.67 -7.31 9.11
CA GLU A 18 -14.24 -8.49 9.85
C GLU A 18 -12.95 -8.17 10.61
N PRO A 19 -12.67 -8.79 11.77
CA PRO A 19 -11.41 -8.58 12.48
C PRO A 19 -10.19 -8.86 11.59
N GLN A 20 -9.28 -7.89 11.51
CA GLN A 20 -8.07 -7.99 10.69
C GLN A 20 -6.88 -8.46 11.54
N LYS A 21 -6.29 -9.59 11.16
CA LYS A 21 -5.05 -10.06 11.77
C LYS A 21 -3.85 -9.39 11.08
N ILE A 22 -3.21 -8.47 11.79
CA ILE A 22 -2.05 -7.71 11.33
C ILE A 22 -0.89 -8.06 12.26
N LEU A 23 0.08 -8.80 11.71
CA LEU A 23 1.17 -9.39 12.47
C LEU A 23 0.64 -10.18 13.69
N GLN A 24 0.99 -9.76 14.91
CA GLN A 24 0.56 -10.41 16.15
C GLN A 24 -0.72 -9.80 16.75
N GLN A 25 -1.31 -8.79 16.11
CA GLN A 25 -2.49 -8.08 16.61
C GLN A 25 -3.74 -8.46 15.81
N THR A 26 -4.87 -8.49 16.51
CA THR A 26 -6.19 -8.55 15.90
C THR A 26 -6.85 -7.20 16.08
N LEU A 27 -7.05 -6.49 14.98
CA LEU A 27 -7.67 -5.18 14.97
C LEU A 27 -9.12 -5.29 14.53
N THR A 28 -10.02 -4.71 15.31
CA THR A 28 -11.46 -4.61 14.95
C THR A 28 -11.82 -3.26 14.36
N HIS A 29 -10.92 -2.27 14.48
CA HIS A 29 -11.15 -0.91 13.99
C HIS A 29 -9.89 -0.34 13.34
N LYS A 30 -10.07 0.42 12.26
CA LYS A 30 -9.10 1.36 11.73
C LYS A 30 -9.25 2.69 12.46
N ARG A 31 -8.17 3.16 13.07
CA ARG A 31 -8.09 4.49 13.70
C ARG A 31 -7.15 5.39 12.90
N GLY A 32 -7.33 6.69 13.04
CA GLY A 32 -6.47 7.69 12.41
C GLY A 32 -7.07 9.07 12.60
N SER A 33 -6.48 10.04 11.93
CA SER A 33 -7.00 11.40 11.89
C SER A 33 -6.94 11.96 10.49
N TYR A 34 -7.75 12.96 10.21
CA TYR A 34 -7.52 13.82 9.07
C TYR A 34 -6.73 15.05 9.50
N LEU A 35 -5.65 15.33 8.79
CA LEU A 35 -4.91 16.59 8.91
C LEU A 35 -5.63 17.65 8.09
N LEU A 36 -6.05 18.73 8.72
CA LEU A 36 -6.66 19.88 8.07
C LEU A 36 -5.69 21.05 8.02
N LEU A 37 -5.44 21.56 6.81
CA LEU A 37 -4.66 22.77 6.57
C LEU A 37 -5.56 23.83 5.96
N GLN A 38 -5.37 25.08 6.39
CA GLN A 38 -6.15 26.22 5.94
C GLN A 38 -5.26 27.28 5.33
N ASN A 39 -5.72 27.93 4.26
CA ASN A 39 -5.05 29.10 3.70
C ASN A 39 -5.68 30.43 4.17
N ASP A 40 -5.03 31.55 3.85
CA ASP A 40 -5.53 32.89 4.23
C ASP A 40 -6.91 33.23 3.62
N ASP A 41 -7.29 32.60 2.51
CA ASP A 41 -8.59 32.74 1.84
C ASP A 41 -9.68 31.83 2.44
N GLY A 42 -9.36 31.05 3.47
CA GLY A 42 -10.26 30.12 4.13
C GLY A 42 -10.45 28.76 3.43
N GLN A 43 -9.75 28.51 2.32
CA GLN A 43 -9.73 27.21 1.66
C GLN A 43 -9.11 26.15 2.59
N MET A 44 -9.76 24.99 2.66
CA MET A 44 -9.32 23.85 3.44
C MET A 44 -8.83 22.73 2.53
N ILE A 45 -7.69 22.12 2.90
CA ILE A 45 -7.21 20.88 2.31
C ILE A 45 -7.03 19.81 3.38
N LYS A 46 -7.02 18.55 2.95
CA LYS A 46 -7.09 17.41 3.86
C LYS A 46 -6.15 16.29 3.46
N GLY A 47 -5.37 15.80 4.42
CA GLY A 47 -4.58 14.59 4.32
C GLY A 47 -5.01 13.55 5.36
N GLU A 48 -4.55 12.31 5.21
CA GLU A 48 -4.77 11.26 6.22
C GLU A 48 -3.53 11.11 7.10
N VAL A 49 -3.75 11.11 8.42
CA VAL A 49 -2.78 10.74 9.45
C VAL A 49 -3.00 9.26 9.78
N PRO A 50 -2.15 8.36 9.27
CA PRO A 50 -2.39 6.93 9.38
C PRO A 50 -1.90 6.39 10.72
N CYS A 51 -2.76 5.61 11.37
CA CYS A 51 -2.41 4.78 12.52
C CYS A 51 -2.80 3.33 12.22
N LEU A 52 -1.86 2.40 12.48
CA LEU A 52 -2.08 0.97 12.37
C LEU A 52 -1.19 0.25 13.40
N PRO A 53 -1.70 0.06 14.64
CA PRO A 53 -0.94 -0.53 15.73
C PRO A 53 -0.29 -1.86 15.37
N GLY A 54 0.97 -2.03 15.80
CA GLY A 54 1.77 -3.22 15.54
C GLY A 54 2.39 -3.28 14.15
N PHE A 55 2.02 -2.39 13.23
CA PHE A 55 2.56 -2.34 11.87
C PHE A 55 3.27 -1.01 11.58
N LEU A 56 2.61 0.11 11.88
CA LEU A 56 3.25 1.43 11.82
C LEU A 56 4.02 1.73 13.12
N PRO A 57 5.21 2.34 13.05
CA PRO A 57 6.10 2.51 14.21
C PRO A 57 5.58 3.50 15.25
N LEU A 58 4.89 4.56 14.83
CA LEU A 58 4.35 5.58 15.73
C LEU A 58 2.85 5.42 15.93
N ASP A 59 2.39 5.68 17.15
CA ASP A 59 0.98 5.81 17.47
C ASP A 59 0.40 7.14 16.93
N LEU A 60 -0.92 7.32 17.09
CA LEU A 60 -1.60 8.48 16.52
C LEU A 60 -1.18 9.80 17.19
N ASP A 61 -1.01 9.81 18.52
CA ASP A 61 -0.66 11.01 19.27
C ASP A 61 0.77 11.45 18.91
N GLN A 62 1.69 10.50 18.78
CA GLN A 62 3.08 10.75 18.37
C GLN A 62 3.17 11.37 16.97
N VAL A 63 2.41 10.86 16.00
CA VAL A 63 2.41 11.42 14.64
C VAL A 63 1.76 12.80 14.61
N GLU A 64 0.64 12.99 15.31
CA GLU A 64 -0.04 14.28 15.41
C GLU A 64 0.87 15.37 16.02
N ASN A 65 1.54 15.05 17.13
CA ASN A 65 2.51 15.95 17.77
C ASN A 65 3.63 16.35 16.81
N GLN A 66 4.21 15.37 16.11
CA GLN A 66 5.26 15.64 15.13
C GLN A 66 4.79 16.55 13.98
N ILE A 67 3.58 16.33 13.47
CA ILE A 67 2.99 17.17 12.42
C ILE A 67 2.79 18.59 12.95
N GLN A 68 2.29 18.76 14.17
CA GLN A 68 2.10 20.07 14.79
C GLN A 68 3.43 20.81 14.99
N GLU A 69 4.48 20.12 15.43
CA GLU A 69 5.83 20.70 15.53
C GLU A 69 6.34 21.15 14.15
N THR A 70 6.17 20.29 13.15
CA THR A 70 6.58 20.54 11.76
C THR A 70 5.85 21.74 11.13
N LEU A 71 4.56 21.89 11.44
CA LEU A 71 3.67 22.91 10.90
C LEU A 71 3.35 24.02 11.91
N SER A 72 4.23 24.23 12.89
CA SER A 72 4.05 25.20 13.98
C SER A 72 4.06 26.65 13.49
N GLN A 73 4.68 26.90 12.33
CA GLN A 73 4.68 28.19 11.66
C GLN A 73 3.90 28.12 10.33
N PRO A 74 3.22 29.19 9.92
CA PRO A 74 2.64 29.28 8.58
C PRO A 74 3.72 29.13 7.51
N PHE A 75 3.38 28.45 6.42
CA PHE A 75 4.27 28.22 5.29
C PHE A 75 3.64 28.75 4.00
N LYS A 76 4.46 29.09 3.01
CA LYS A 76 3.99 29.60 1.72
C LYS A 76 4.09 28.51 0.66
N LEU A 77 2.98 28.31 -0.05
CA LEU A 77 2.98 27.49 -1.25
C LEU A 77 3.13 28.40 -2.48
N ASN A 78 4.02 28.00 -3.39
CA ASN A 78 4.10 28.54 -4.73
C ASN A 78 3.37 27.58 -5.71
N GLN A 79 3.17 27.99 -6.95
CA GLN A 79 2.50 27.12 -7.95
C GLN A 79 3.51 26.20 -8.68
N ASP A 80 4.79 26.27 -8.34
CA ASP A 80 5.87 25.56 -9.01
C ASP A 80 6.17 24.26 -8.24
N TRP A 81 5.46 23.20 -8.59
CA TRP A 81 5.55 21.90 -7.91
C TRP A 81 6.79 21.09 -8.36
N ASP A 82 7.83 21.01 -7.53
CA ASP A 82 9.05 20.23 -7.82
C ASP A 82 8.97 18.81 -7.27
N TRP A 83 8.59 17.85 -8.12
CA TRP A 83 8.57 16.41 -7.82
C TRP A 83 9.92 15.78 -7.43
N LYS A 84 11.02 16.53 -7.49
CA LYS A 84 12.35 16.08 -7.04
C LYS A 84 12.59 16.34 -5.56
N ARG A 85 11.74 17.13 -4.89
CA ARG A 85 11.94 17.55 -3.50
C ARG A 85 10.71 17.26 -2.64
N PRO A 86 10.88 16.84 -1.36
CA PRO A 86 9.77 16.71 -0.43
C PRO A 86 8.91 17.97 -0.40
N PHE A 87 7.60 17.78 -0.19
CA PHE A 87 6.62 18.87 -0.24
C PHE A 87 6.71 19.70 -1.52
N TRP A 88 7.09 19.06 -2.63
CA TRP A 88 7.24 19.70 -3.93
C TRP A 88 8.15 20.94 -3.93
N GLY A 89 9.16 20.97 -3.05
CA GLY A 89 10.14 22.05 -2.95
C GLY A 89 9.68 23.26 -2.14
N HIS A 90 8.53 23.20 -1.48
CA HIS A 90 8.09 24.24 -0.56
C HIS A 90 8.88 24.21 0.75
N ASP A 91 9.00 25.39 1.39
CA ASP A 91 9.78 25.59 2.61
C ASP A 91 9.05 25.05 3.85
N ILE A 92 9.02 23.73 3.95
CA ILE A 92 8.49 22.96 5.07
C ILE A 92 9.59 22.04 5.54
N GLN A 93 9.92 22.09 6.83
CA GLN A 93 10.91 21.18 7.41
C GLN A 93 10.42 19.73 7.27
N LYS A 94 11.29 18.84 6.78
CA LYS A 94 10.95 17.42 6.69
C LYS A 94 10.78 16.83 8.11
N PRO A 95 9.63 16.22 8.45
CA PRO A 95 9.45 15.53 9.72
C PRO A 95 10.36 14.30 9.78
N SER A 96 10.65 13.81 11.00
CA SER A 96 11.54 12.67 11.15
C SER A 96 10.89 11.32 10.82
N SER A 97 9.55 11.21 10.87
CA SER A 97 8.84 9.99 10.50
C SER A 97 8.23 10.04 9.10
N THR A 98 8.20 8.89 8.44
CA THR A 98 7.50 8.71 7.16
C THR A 98 5.99 8.86 7.30
N GLN A 99 5.41 8.49 8.46
CA GLN A 99 3.97 8.66 8.71
C GLN A 99 3.56 10.14 8.66
N ALA A 100 4.31 11.01 9.35
CA ALA A 100 4.05 12.45 9.32
C ALA A 100 4.33 13.04 7.93
N LEU A 101 5.42 12.60 7.26
CA LEU A 101 5.73 13.01 5.89
C LEU A 101 4.57 12.69 4.93
N PHE A 102 4.09 11.45 4.96
CA PHE A 102 2.96 11.01 4.15
C PHE A 102 1.70 11.83 4.43
N ALA A 103 1.38 12.10 5.69
CA ALA A 103 0.18 12.86 6.05
C ALA A 103 0.20 14.29 5.49
N ILE A 104 1.34 14.98 5.62
CA ILE A 104 1.52 16.35 5.11
C ILE A 104 1.53 16.34 3.57
N GLU A 105 2.30 15.44 2.95
CA GLU A 105 2.33 15.33 1.49
C GLU A 105 0.95 14.96 0.92
N SER A 106 0.19 14.10 1.61
CA SER A 106 -1.17 13.70 1.20
C SER A 106 -2.13 14.89 1.24
N ALA A 107 -2.00 15.76 2.26
CA ALA A 107 -2.80 16.98 2.34
C ALA A 107 -2.48 17.93 1.18
N LEU A 108 -1.20 18.21 0.95
CA LEU A 108 -0.74 19.10 -0.12
C LEU A 108 -1.08 18.55 -1.51
N PHE A 109 -1.01 17.22 -1.70
CA PHE A 109 -1.35 16.56 -2.96
C PHE A 109 -2.79 16.87 -3.41
N SER A 110 -3.72 17.11 -2.47
CA SER A 110 -5.10 17.46 -2.82
C SER A 110 -5.24 18.79 -3.58
N LEU A 111 -4.21 19.65 -3.58
CA LEU A 111 -4.17 20.88 -4.38
C LEU A 111 -3.88 20.64 -5.86
N ILE A 112 -3.25 19.51 -6.19
CA ILE A 112 -2.84 19.17 -7.56
C ILE A 112 -3.63 17.99 -8.14
N ALA A 113 -4.32 17.23 -7.31
CA ALA A 113 -5.26 16.20 -7.75
C ALA A 113 -6.51 16.86 -8.36
N THR A 114 -6.59 16.90 -9.69
CA THR A 114 -7.75 17.46 -10.43
C THR A 114 -8.64 16.40 -11.05
N ASP A 115 -8.20 15.14 -11.08
CA ASP A 115 -8.99 14.05 -11.63
C ASP A 115 -10.26 13.88 -10.80
N LYS A 116 -11.40 13.60 -11.46
CA LYS A 116 -12.69 13.33 -10.81
C LYS A 116 -12.94 11.85 -10.59
N GLU A 117 -12.28 11.01 -11.38
CA GLU A 117 -12.38 9.58 -11.31
C GLU A 117 -11.06 8.95 -11.75
N LEU A 118 -10.54 8.03 -10.95
CA LEU A 118 -9.35 7.26 -11.26
C LEU A 118 -9.65 5.76 -11.11
N SER A 119 -9.14 4.98 -12.04
CA SER A 119 -9.25 3.52 -12.01
C SER A 119 -7.87 2.88 -11.98
N VAL A 120 -7.74 1.82 -11.20
CA VAL A 120 -6.55 0.98 -11.13
C VAL A 120 -6.94 -0.48 -11.22
N LYS A 121 -6.00 -1.32 -11.69
CA LYS A 121 -6.16 -2.79 -11.61
C LYS A 121 -6.32 -3.21 -10.15
N ARG A 122 -7.17 -4.19 -9.89
CA ARG A 122 -7.41 -4.76 -8.56
C ARG A 122 -6.60 -6.03 -8.40
N THR A 123 -5.81 -6.09 -7.34
CA THR A 123 -5.21 -7.33 -6.84
C THR A 123 -6.06 -7.85 -5.70
N ARG A 124 -6.73 -8.99 -5.87
CA ARG A 124 -7.61 -9.57 -4.85
C ARG A 124 -6.79 -10.02 -3.64
N LEU A 125 -7.08 -9.48 -2.47
CA LEU A 125 -6.42 -9.90 -1.24
C LEU A 125 -7.12 -11.13 -0.67
N VAL A 126 -6.36 -12.21 -0.47
CA VAL A 126 -6.87 -13.45 0.09
C VAL A 126 -5.99 -13.90 1.26
N THR A 127 -6.60 -14.03 2.43
CA THR A 127 -5.88 -14.25 3.69
C THR A 127 -5.47 -15.70 3.93
N ASN A 128 -6.12 -16.66 3.26
CA ASN A 128 -5.78 -18.08 3.28
C ASN A 128 -6.49 -18.82 2.13
N THR A 129 -6.08 -20.05 1.86
CA THR A 129 -6.65 -20.90 0.79
C THR A 129 -8.13 -21.20 0.98
N LYS A 130 -8.65 -21.31 2.22
CA LYS A 130 -10.08 -21.56 2.46
C LYS A 130 -10.95 -20.40 2.00
N ALA A 131 -10.45 -19.17 2.06
CA ALA A 131 -11.15 -17.99 1.56
C ALA A 131 -11.21 -17.93 0.02
N LEU A 132 -10.44 -18.74 -0.71
CA LEU A 132 -10.50 -18.76 -2.19
C LEU A 132 -11.84 -19.28 -2.70
N SER A 133 -12.46 -20.25 -2.02
CA SER A 133 -13.72 -20.83 -2.45
C SER A 133 -14.93 -19.94 -2.20
N THR A 134 -14.79 -18.92 -1.35
CA THR A 134 -15.88 -17.99 -1.00
C THR A 134 -15.93 -16.76 -1.92
N ILE A 135 -14.93 -16.56 -2.77
CA ILE A 135 -14.87 -15.43 -3.71
C ILE A 135 -15.56 -15.82 -5.02
N SER A 136 -16.81 -15.41 -5.18
CA SER A 136 -17.70 -15.81 -6.28
C SER A 136 -17.25 -15.34 -7.67
N ASP A 137 -16.53 -14.22 -7.74
CA ASP A 137 -16.07 -13.57 -8.97
C ASP A 137 -14.56 -13.73 -9.21
N LEU A 138 -13.91 -14.68 -8.53
CA LEU A 138 -12.46 -14.90 -8.64
C LEU A 138 -12.03 -15.25 -10.08
N SER A 139 -12.90 -15.91 -10.86
CA SER A 139 -12.66 -16.21 -12.28
C SER A 139 -12.60 -14.97 -13.18
N GLN A 140 -13.13 -13.84 -12.73
CA GLN A 140 -13.11 -12.56 -13.44
C GLN A 140 -11.94 -11.66 -12.99
N ALA A 141 -11.27 -12.00 -11.88
CA ALA A 141 -10.11 -11.26 -11.44
C ALA A 141 -8.91 -11.51 -12.38
N SER A 142 -7.93 -10.60 -12.37
CA SER A 142 -6.66 -10.76 -13.10
C SER A 142 -5.49 -11.07 -12.17
N PHE A 143 -5.51 -10.52 -10.96
CA PHE A 143 -4.42 -10.63 -9.99
C PHE A 143 -4.98 -11.05 -8.63
N ILE A 144 -4.23 -11.92 -7.95
CA ILE A 144 -4.52 -12.34 -6.59
C ILE A 144 -3.24 -12.26 -5.75
N LYS A 145 -3.38 -11.80 -4.52
CA LYS A 145 -2.36 -11.90 -3.48
C LYS A 145 -2.86 -12.86 -2.40
N LEU A 146 -2.24 -14.03 -2.32
CA LEU A 146 -2.55 -15.06 -1.34
C LEU A 146 -1.48 -15.06 -0.24
N LYS A 147 -1.91 -14.89 1.01
CA LYS A 147 -1.03 -15.15 2.16
C LYS A 147 -0.87 -16.64 2.37
N ILE A 148 0.36 -17.10 2.51
CA ILE A 148 0.72 -18.50 2.72
C ILE A 148 1.33 -18.71 4.12
N ASN A 149 1.79 -19.94 4.37
CA ASN A 149 2.27 -20.46 5.65
C ASN A 149 1.21 -20.35 6.75
N ARG A 150 -0.05 -20.68 6.41
CA ARG A 150 -1.21 -20.67 7.31
C ARG A 150 -1.71 -22.06 7.67
N LEU A 151 -1.21 -23.08 6.99
CA LEU A 151 -1.54 -24.49 7.17
C LEU A 151 -0.24 -25.32 7.17
N PRO A 152 -0.27 -26.60 7.58
CA PRO A 152 0.83 -27.52 7.34
C PRO A 152 1.27 -27.50 5.88
N ILE A 153 2.59 -27.41 5.66
CA ILE A 153 3.16 -27.02 4.35
C ILE A 153 2.67 -27.88 3.18
N ASP A 154 2.73 -29.20 3.30
CA ASP A 154 2.39 -30.11 2.19
C ASP A 154 0.90 -29.97 1.83
N GLN A 155 0.05 -29.79 2.84
CA GLN A 155 -1.38 -29.51 2.65
C GLN A 155 -1.62 -28.16 1.97
N GLU A 156 -0.90 -27.11 2.38
CA GLU A 156 -1.06 -25.78 1.79
C GLU A 156 -0.61 -25.74 0.33
N ILE A 157 0.54 -26.35 0.02
CA ILE A 157 1.07 -26.47 -1.34
C ILE A 157 0.05 -27.15 -2.25
N GLU A 158 -0.49 -28.30 -1.83
CA GLU A 158 -1.48 -29.04 -2.61
C GLU A 158 -2.73 -28.19 -2.90
N GLN A 159 -3.23 -27.47 -1.89
CA GLN A 159 -4.39 -26.58 -2.04
C GLN A 159 -4.10 -25.42 -3.00
N VAL A 160 -2.94 -24.78 -2.87
CA VAL A 160 -2.55 -23.67 -3.75
C VAL A 160 -2.39 -24.14 -5.18
N LEU A 161 -1.69 -25.26 -5.43
CA LEU A 161 -1.55 -25.80 -6.78
C LEU A 161 -2.90 -26.19 -7.39
N THR A 162 -3.80 -26.75 -6.60
CA THR A 162 -5.18 -27.05 -7.05
C THR A 162 -5.91 -25.78 -7.46
N CYS A 163 -5.81 -24.71 -6.69
CA CYS A 163 -6.43 -23.42 -7.01
C CYS A 163 -5.79 -22.78 -8.25
N ILE A 164 -4.47 -22.84 -8.40
CA ILE A 164 -3.75 -22.33 -9.57
C ILE A 164 -4.22 -23.05 -10.84
N ARG A 165 -4.34 -24.38 -10.81
CA ARG A 165 -4.84 -25.17 -11.95
C ARG A 165 -6.30 -24.86 -12.27
N LYS A 166 -7.13 -24.57 -11.25
CA LYS A 166 -8.53 -24.16 -11.42
C LYS A 166 -8.66 -22.78 -12.06
N TYR A 167 -7.73 -21.86 -11.77
CA TYR A 167 -7.75 -20.48 -12.26
C TYR A 167 -6.45 -20.14 -13.02
N PRO A 168 -6.21 -20.76 -14.20
CA PRO A 168 -4.94 -20.66 -14.92
C PRO A 168 -4.67 -19.27 -15.54
N LEU A 169 -5.69 -18.42 -15.62
CA LEU A 169 -5.56 -17.05 -16.13
C LEU A 169 -5.17 -16.03 -15.05
N LEU A 170 -5.29 -16.37 -13.77
CA LEU A 170 -4.89 -15.50 -12.68
C LEU A 170 -3.38 -15.38 -12.58
N LYS A 171 -2.90 -14.17 -12.29
CA LYS A 171 -1.53 -13.94 -11.83
C LYS A 171 -1.47 -14.00 -10.31
N TRP A 172 -0.67 -14.94 -9.81
CA TRP A 172 -0.58 -15.25 -8.39
C TRP A 172 0.61 -14.57 -7.74
N ARG A 173 0.36 -13.81 -6.67
CA ARG A 173 1.36 -13.27 -5.77
C ARG A 173 1.26 -14.06 -4.47
N LEU A 174 2.31 -14.78 -4.11
CA LEU A 174 2.35 -15.57 -2.89
C LEU A 174 3.10 -14.78 -1.83
N ASP A 175 2.47 -14.52 -0.69
CA ASP A 175 3.03 -13.68 0.37
C ASP A 175 3.29 -14.51 1.63
N ALA A 176 4.56 -14.70 1.95
CA ALA A 176 5.00 -15.43 3.13
C ALA A 176 5.24 -14.53 4.35
N ASN A 177 5.33 -13.20 4.20
CA ASN A 177 5.71 -12.28 5.29
C ASN A 177 6.91 -12.79 6.11
N LEU A 178 8.00 -13.21 5.44
CA LEU A 178 9.23 -13.74 6.02
C LEU A 178 9.09 -15.01 6.87
N SER A 179 7.98 -15.74 6.76
CA SER A 179 7.63 -16.80 7.72
C SER A 179 8.16 -18.20 7.40
N LEU A 180 8.70 -18.44 6.20
CA LEU A 180 9.14 -19.79 5.82
C LEU A 180 10.54 -20.11 6.35
N THR A 181 10.74 -21.35 6.78
CA THR A 181 12.09 -21.91 6.95
C THR A 181 12.71 -22.25 5.59
N TYR A 182 14.02 -22.55 5.54
CA TYR A 182 14.67 -22.98 4.30
C TYR A 182 14.06 -24.27 3.75
N ASP A 183 13.88 -25.30 4.58
CA ASP A 183 13.25 -26.57 4.15
C ASP A 183 11.84 -26.34 3.59
N GLN A 184 11.08 -25.44 4.21
CA GLN A 184 9.76 -25.08 3.73
C GLN A 184 9.82 -24.35 2.39
N LEU A 185 10.78 -23.44 2.25
CA LEU A 185 11.01 -22.70 1.01
C LEU A 185 11.42 -23.62 -0.14
N GLU A 186 12.29 -24.62 0.09
CA GLU A 186 12.68 -25.61 -0.92
C GLU A 186 11.47 -26.41 -1.42
N LYS A 187 10.59 -26.86 -0.52
CA LYS A 187 9.35 -27.54 -0.88
C LYS A 187 8.43 -26.68 -1.75
N TRP A 188 8.23 -25.41 -1.35
CA TRP A 188 7.46 -24.46 -2.16
C TRP A 188 8.10 -24.27 -3.52
N TRP A 189 9.42 -24.11 -3.56
CA TRP A 189 10.14 -23.85 -4.79
C TRP A 189 9.97 -24.97 -5.81
N GLU A 190 10.21 -26.21 -5.38
CA GLU A 190 10.04 -27.39 -6.23
C GLU A 190 8.61 -27.51 -6.75
N ALA A 191 7.61 -27.32 -5.88
CA ALA A 191 6.20 -27.40 -6.24
C ALA A 191 5.79 -26.36 -7.29
N LEU A 192 6.31 -25.13 -7.18
CA LEU A 192 5.94 -24.02 -8.05
C LEU A 192 6.58 -24.08 -9.44
N LYS A 193 7.64 -24.88 -9.66
CA LYS A 193 8.29 -25.05 -10.98
C LYS A 193 7.28 -25.38 -12.09
N SER A 194 6.31 -26.24 -11.78
CA SER A 194 5.27 -26.68 -12.72
C SER A 194 4.28 -25.59 -13.11
N VAL A 195 4.16 -24.53 -12.31
CA VAL A 195 3.19 -23.43 -12.47
C VAL A 195 3.84 -22.04 -12.54
N LYS A 196 5.17 -21.97 -12.69
CA LYS A 196 5.93 -20.70 -12.63
C LYS A 196 5.47 -19.59 -13.58
N LYS A 197 4.82 -19.95 -14.71
CA LYS A 197 4.30 -18.98 -15.70
C LYS A 197 3.14 -18.12 -15.18
N VAL A 198 2.40 -18.59 -14.17
CA VAL A 198 1.24 -17.88 -13.60
C VAL A 198 1.54 -17.28 -12.22
N VAL A 199 2.62 -17.71 -11.57
CA VAL A 199 3.15 -17.04 -10.39
C VAL A 199 3.87 -15.77 -10.83
N GLN A 200 3.34 -14.62 -10.41
CA GLN A 200 3.94 -13.32 -10.71
C GLN A 200 5.20 -13.08 -9.88
N PHE A 201 5.11 -13.36 -8.57
CA PHE A 201 6.25 -13.35 -7.67
C PHE A 201 5.94 -14.05 -6.34
N PHE A 202 7.02 -14.39 -5.63
CA PHE A 202 7.02 -14.82 -4.24
C PHE A 202 7.49 -13.65 -3.36
N GLU A 203 6.57 -13.07 -2.60
CA GLU A 203 6.81 -11.94 -1.71
C GLU A 203 7.35 -12.43 -0.37
N GLU A 204 8.53 -11.90 -0.03
CA GLU A 204 9.23 -12.08 1.24
C GLU A 204 9.22 -13.54 1.75
N PRO A 205 9.75 -14.50 0.97
CA PRO A 205 9.74 -15.91 1.34
C PRO A 205 10.47 -16.16 2.67
N ASN A 206 11.67 -15.58 2.82
CA ASN A 206 12.54 -15.73 3.98
C ASN A 206 13.55 -14.56 4.03
N ALA A 207 13.93 -14.14 5.24
CA ALA A 207 14.76 -12.95 5.47
C ALA A 207 16.18 -13.02 4.89
N GLN A 208 16.76 -14.21 4.78
CA GLN A 208 18.11 -14.41 4.27
C GLN A 208 18.13 -14.83 2.80
N PHE A 209 16.95 -15.06 2.23
CA PHE A 209 16.82 -15.61 0.89
C PHE A 209 17.00 -14.53 -0.18
N LYS A 210 17.97 -14.72 -1.09
CA LYS A 210 18.32 -13.71 -2.11
C LYS A 210 17.68 -13.94 -3.47
N SER A 211 17.63 -15.18 -3.95
CA SER A 211 16.94 -15.55 -5.19
C SER A 211 17.08 -17.05 -5.46
N PHE A 212 16.09 -17.59 -6.16
CA PHE A 212 16.28 -18.76 -7.02
C PHE A 212 15.94 -18.26 -8.44
N GLU A 213 16.69 -18.67 -9.45
CA GLU A 213 16.66 -18.03 -10.79
C GLU A 213 15.31 -18.14 -11.53
N GLU A 214 14.38 -19.00 -11.10
CA GLU A 214 13.21 -19.39 -11.90
C GLU A 214 11.87 -18.70 -11.53
N ILE A 215 11.71 -18.16 -10.32
CA ILE A 215 10.47 -17.49 -9.89
C ILE A 215 10.85 -16.11 -9.31
N PRO A 216 10.30 -15.02 -9.85
CA PRO A 216 10.60 -13.70 -9.32
C PRO A 216 10.24 -13.57 -7.84
N ILE A 217 11.00 -12.77 -7.10
CA ILE A 217 10.68 -12.43 -5.72
C ILE A 217 10.25 -10.97 -5.60
N ALA A 218 9.49 -10.65 -4.55
CA ALA A 218 9.17 -9.29 -4.17
C ALA A 218 9.64 -8.99 -2.75
N ARG A 219 10.14 -7.76 -2.54
CA ARG A 219 10.52 -7.22 -1.22
C ARG A 219 9.43 -6.30 -0.70
N ASP A 220 9.08 -6.45 0.57
CA ASP A 220 8.11 -5.62 1.30
C ASP A 220 8.73 -5.22 2.65
N GLU A 221 8.75 -6.11 3.65
CA GLU A 221 9.30 -5.80 4.97
C GLU A 221 10.81 -5.52 4.98
N SER A 222 11.57 -6.11 4.05
CA SER A 222 13.01 -5.89 3.94
C SER A 222 13.40 -4.75 2.99
N LEU A 223 12.40 -4.02 2.46
CA LEU A 223 12.62 -2.98 1.47
C LEU A 223 13.42 -1.79 2.02
N ASN A 224 14.36 -1.28 1.23
CA ASN A 224 15.13 -0.07 1.51
C ASN A 224 15.56 0.61 0.18
N GLU A 225 16.15 1.80 0.23
CA GLU A 225 16.51 2.51 -1.01
C GLU A 225 17.55 1.74 -1.85
N THR A 226 18.50 1.05 -1.21
CA THR A 226 19.56 0.31 -1.88
C THR A 226 19.00 -0.86 -2.67
N ASN A 227 18.14 -1.70 -2.08
CA ASN A 227 17.57 -2.84 -2.79
C ASN A 227 16.58 -2.44 -3.89
N ILE A 228 15.95 -1.27 -3.80
CA ILE A 228 15.19 -0.71 -4.92
C ILE A 228 16.13 -0.36 -6.08
N ALA A 229 17.29 0.25 -5.82
CA ALA A 229 18.19 0.69 -6.89
C ALA A 229 19.00 -0.45 -7.53
N GLU A 230 19.40 -1.45 -6.74
CA GLU A 230 20.46 -2.40 -7.13
C GLU A 230 19.95 -3.82 -7.43
N GLU A 231 18.83 -4.25 -6.85
CA GLU A 231 18.30 -5.61 -7.07
C GLU A 231 17.31 -5.62 -8.23
N ASN A 232 17.20 -6.73 -8.96
CA ASN A 232 16.19 -6.90 -10.02
C ASN A 232 14.85 -7.48 -9.50
N ASN A 233 14.59 -7.33 -8.20
CA ASN A 233 13.40 -7.86 -7.54
C ASN A 233 12.20 -6.93 -7.75
N TYR A 234 10.99 -7.45 -7.54
CA TYR A 234 9.82 -6.58 -7.38
C TYR A 234 9.90 -5.87 -6.02
N CYS A 235 9.37 -4.65 -5.95
CA CYS A 235 9.39 -3.82 -4.74
C CYS A 235 7.97 -3.42 -4.37
N VAL A 236 7.51 -3.88 -3.20
CA VAL A 236 6.21 -3.52 -2.65
C VAL A 236 6.37 -2.26 -1.81
N ILE A 237 6.05 -1.11 -2.39
CA ILE A 237 6.17 0.18 -1.70
C ILE A 237 4.85 0.53 -1.02
N LYS A 238 4.90 0.75 0.29
CA LYS A 238 3.84 1.34 1.12
C LYS A 238 4.25 2.78 1.45
N PRO A 239 3.74 3.81 0.75
CA PRO A 239 4.24 5.18 0.92
C PRO A 239 4.17 5.70 2.35
N THR A 240 3.11 5.34 3.08
CA THR A 240 2.93 5.59 4.51
C THR A 240 4.08 5.06 5.39
N LEU A 241 4.61 3.89 5.06
CA LEU A 241 5.63 3.20 5.86
C LEU A 241 7.05 3.52 5.39
N HIS A 242 7.28 3.57 4.07
CA HIS A 242 8.63 3.60 3.52
C HIS A 242 9.15 5.01 3.26
N PHE A 243 8.57 5.76 2.32
CA PHE A 243 9.24 6.95 1.75
C PHE A 243 8.39 8.23 1.60
N GLY A 244 7.09 8.19 1.88
CA GLY A 244 6.17 9.27 1.51
C GLY A 244 5.80 9.24 0.02
N ILE A 245 5.02 10.22 -0.42
CA ILE A 245 4.46 10.33 -1.78
C ILE A 245 5.54 10.75 -2.77
N VAL A 246 6.31 11.79 -2.48
CA VAL A 246 7.25 12.36 -3.47
C VAL A 246 8.36 11.39 -3.83
N LYS A 247 8.99 10.77 -2.83
CA LYS A 247 10.07 9.80 -3.07
C LYS A 247 9.54 8.53 -3.75
N THR A 248 8.32 8.10 -3.42
CA THR A 248 7.65 7.01 -4.15
C THR A 248 7.42 7.36 -5.62
N HIS A 249 6.98 8.59 -5.92
CA HIS A 249 6.86 9.07 -7.29
C HIS A 249 8.19 8.96 -8.06
N GLN A 250 9.31 9.38 -7.45
CA GLN A 250 10.63 9.29 -8.07
C GLN A 250 11.01 7.85 -8.40
N PHE A 251 10.79 6.92 -7.47
CA PHE A 251 11.04 5.51 -7.72
C PHE A 251 10.16 4.95 -8.84
N LEU A 252 8.88 5.32 -8.89
CA LEU A 252 7.96 4.90 -9.96
C LEU A 252 8.39 5.38 -11.34
N GLN A 253 8.90 6.61 -11.46
CA GLN A 253 9.43 7.13 -12.72
C GLN A 253 10.65 6.33 -13.20
N GLN A 254 11.47 5.86 -12.27
CA GLN A 254 12.69 5.11 -12.60
C GLN A 254 12.45 3.61 -12.82
N PHE A 255 11.53 3.01 -12.08
CA PHE A 255 11.29 1.56 -12.06
C PHE A 255 9.81 1.17 -12.17
N PRO A 256 9.07 1.66 -13.19
CA PRO A 256 7.60 1.50 -13.27
C PRO A 256 7.16 0.03 -13.40
N LYS A 257 8.03 -0.84 -13.91
CA LYS A 257 7.76 -2.28 -14.10
C LYS A 257 8.01 -3.14 -12.87
N ARG A 258 8.65 -2.59 -11.83
CA ARG A 258 9.06 -3.37 -10.65
C ARG A 258 8.36 -2.93 -9.36
N ILE A 259 7.82 -1.71 -9.33
CA ILE A 259 7.21 -1.16 -8.13
C ILE A 259 5.73 -1.48 -8.09
N ILE A 260 5.33 -2.20 -7.06
CA ILE A 260 3.95 -2.44 -6.68
C ILE A 260 3.61 -1.47 -5.55
N LEU A 261 2.65 -0.59 -5.76
CA LEU A 261 2.11 0.20 -4.64
C LEU A 261 1.19 -0.67 -3.79
N SER A 262 1.30 -0.54 -2.48
CA SER A 262 0.50 -1.27 -1.51
C SER A 262 -0.06 -0.34 -0.45
N SER A 263 -1.28 -0.60 -0.02
CA SER A 263 -1.98 0.19 1.00
C SER A 263 -1.64 -0.32 2.41
N THR A 264 -1.61 0.61 3.37
CA THR A 264 -1.58 0.34 4.82
C THR A 264 -2.95 0.57 5.48
N TYR A 265 -4.02 0.18 4.78
CA TYR A 265 -5.42 0.38 5.19
C TYR A 265 -5.83 1.85 5.26
N GLU A 266 -5.28 2.69 4.39
CA GLU A 266 -5.73 4.08 4.24
C GLU A 266 -7.22 4.14 3.89
N THR A 267 -7.87 5.22 4.34
CA THR A 267 -9.20 5.59 3.86
C THR A 267 -9.13 6.13 2.43
N THR A 268 -10.27 6.52 1.87
CA THR A 268 -10.31 7.19 0.56
C THR A 268 -9.47 8.47 0.49
N VAL A 269 -9.20 9.13 1.62
CA VAL A 269 -8.33 10.32 1.67
C VAL A 269 -6.88 9.93 1.44
N GLY A 270 -6.34 8.98 2.21
CA GLY A 270 -4.97 8.51 2.01
C GLY A 270 -4.78 7.70 0.73
N LEU A 271 -5.82 7.01 0.23
CA LEU A 271 -5.77 6.31 -1.06
C LEU A 271 -5.72 7.25 -2.26
N SER A 272 -6.24 8.47 -2.16
CA SER A 272 -6.27 9.41 -3.28
C SER A 272 -4.88 9.60 -3.93
N PRO A 273 -3.83 10.05 -3.22
CA PRO A 273 -2.50 10.15 -3.81
C PRO A 273 -1.97 8.81 -4.33
N LEU A 274 -2.31 7.69 -3.69
CA LEU A 274 -1.87 6.37 -4.13
C LEU A 274 -2.48 5.95 -5.47
N PHE A 275 -3.72 6.36 -5.77
CA PHE A 275 -4.36 6.12 -7.07
C PHE A 275 -3.68 6.85 -8.20
N HIS A 276 -3.25 8.09 -7.98
CA HIS A 276 -2.49 8.84 -8.97
C HIS A 276 -1.09 8.25 -9.18
N LEU A 277 -0.39 7.90 -8.09
CA LEU A 277 0.91 7.22 -8.19
C LEU A 277 0.78 5.88 -8.93
N ALA A 278 -0.31 5.15 -8.73
CA ALA A 278 -0.54 3.88 -9.41
C ALA A 278 -0.67 4.01 -10.93
N GLN A 279 -1.03 5.18 -11.47
CA GLN A 279 -1.04 5.41 -12.93
C GLN A 279 0.37 5.39 -13.54
N LEU A 280 1.40 5.60 -12.72
CA LEU A 280 2.81 5.56 -13.14
C LEU A 280 3.40 4.14 -13.07
N SER A 281 2.74 3.22 -12.37
CA SER A 281 3.17 1.83 -12.28
C SER A 281 2.56 0.99 -13.39
N GLU A 282 3.35 0.11 -14.00
CA GLU A 282 2.82 -0.92 -14.90
C GLU A 282 2.23 -2.13 -14.13
N MET A 283 2.38 -2.14 -12.80
CA MET A 283 1.98 -3.23 -11.91
C MET A 283 0.61 -2.96 -11.27
N ALA A 284 -0.19 -4.01 -11.12
CA ALA A 284 -1.45 -3.88 -10.38
C ALA A 284 -1.17 -3.60 -8.89
N PRO A 285 -1.74 -2.56 -8.27
CA PRO A 285 -1.51 -2.23 -6.87
C PRO A 285 -2.20 -3.20 -5.90
N GLY A 286 -1.75 -3.19 -4.64
CA GLY A 286 -2.33 -3.87 -3.49
C GLY A 286 -3.22 -2.94 -2.66
N PHE A 287 -4.28 -2.39 -3.24
CA PHE A 287 -5.21 -1.47 -2.56
C PHE A 287 -6.50 -2.15 -2.07
N ASP A 288 -6.61 -3.48 -2.20
CA ASP A 288 -7.82 -4.21 -1.85
C ASP A 288 -8.09 -4.31 -0.34
N THR A 289 -7.19 -3.80 0.50
CA THR A 289 -7.44 -3.53 1.93
C THR A 289 -8.67 -2.63 2.12
N ILE A 290 -9.03 -1.78 1.15
CA ILE A 290 -10.23 -0.95 1.19
C ILE A 290 -11.52 -1.79 1.28
N SER A 291 -11.51 -3.04 0.78
CA SER A 291 -12.67 -3.92 0.88
C SER A 291 -12.91 -4.45 2.30
N THR A 292 -11.99 -4.22 3.24
CA THR A 292 -12.12 -4.58 4.65
C THR A 292 -12.76 -3.47 5.48
N LEU A 293 -12.88 -2.26 4.92
CA LEU A 293 -13.48 -1.09 5.56
C LEU A 293 -14.96 -0.95 5.15
N PRO A 294 -15.76 -0.16 5.90
CA PRO A 294 -17.15 0.08 5.54
C PRO A 294 -17.23 0.72 4.14
N PRO A 295 -18.23 0.35 3.32
CA PRO A 295 -18.38 0.89 1.98
C PRO A 295 -18.38 2.41 1.97
N SER A 296 -17.60 2.99 1.05
CA SER A 296 -17.62 4.42 0.76
C SER A 296 -18.27 4.65 -0.60
N GLN A 297 -19.13 5.67 -0.70
CA GLN A 297 -19.69 6.09 -2.00
C GLN A 297 -18.61 6.53 -3.00
N LYS A 298 -17.39 6.82 -2.50
CA LYS A 298 -16.23 7.20 -3.31
C LYS A 298 -15.48 6.02 -3.92
N ILE A 299 -15.78 4.78 -3.54
CA ILE A 299 -15.06 3.60 -4.03
C ILE A 299 -16.04 2.64 -4.70
N ILE A 300 -15.72 2.23 -5.92
CA ILE A 300 -16.40 1.14 -6.61
C ILE A 300 -15.41 -0.02 -6.75
N LEU A 301 -15.81 -1.19 -6.25
CA LEU A 301 -15.06 -2.43 -6.37
C LEU A 301 -15.71 -3.32 -7.42
N SER A 302 -14.92 -3.73 -8.40
CA SER A 302 -15.27 -4.74 -9.39
C SER A 302 -14.27 -5.90 -9.31
N ALA A 303 -14.43 -6.92 -10.15
CA ALA A 303 -13.57 -8.08 -10.05
C ALA A 303 -12.09 -7.79 -10.33
N ASP A 304 -11.84 -6.91 -11.30
CA ASP A 304 -10.54 -6.60 -11.90
C ASP A 304 -10.08 -5.15 -11.67
N LYS A 305 -10.97 -4.26 -11.21
CA LYS A 305 -10.67 -2.84 -10.99
C LYS A 305 -11.17 -2.30 -9.66
N ILE A 306 -10.46 -1.30 -9.16
CA ILE A 306 -10.93 -0.38 -8.12
C ILE A 306 -11.06 0.99 -8.78
N ILE A 307 -12.18 1.66 -8.56
CA ILE A 307 -12.43 3.02 -9.04
C ILE A 307 -12.58 3.92 -7.83
N LEU A 308 -11.80 5.00 -7.78
CA LEU A 308 -11.93 6.08 -6.82
C LEU A 308 -12.61 7.26 -7.50
N LYS A 309 -13.73 7.71 -6.93
CA LYS A 309 -14.42 8.94 -7.27
C LYS A 309 -13.96 10.03 -6.30
N THR A 310 -13.26 11.02 -6.84
CA THR A 310 -12.88 12.25 -6.16
C THR A 310 -13.99 13.29 -6.40
N VAL A 311 -14.19 14.17 -5.42
CA VAL A 311 -15.24 15.21 -5.48
C VAL A 311 -14.72 16.40 -6.26
#